data_AF-A0A9Q9AZR7-F1
#
_entry.id   AF-A0A9Q9AZR7-F1
#
_cell.length_a   1.000
_cell.length_b   1.000
_cell.length_c   1.000
_cell.angle_alpha   90.00
_cell.angle_beta   90.00
_cell.angle_gamma   90.00
#
_symmetry.space_group_name_H-M   'P 1'
#
loop_
_entity.id
_entity.type
_entity.pdbx_description
1 polymer ?
#
loop_
_entity_poly.entity_id
_entity_poly.type
_entity_poly.pdbx_seq_one_letter_code
_entity_poly.pdbx_strand_id
1 'polypeptide(L)'
;MASEAFWQGIDSERRRTISELIPPEQIEDQLPPLVHTQPVGQRQALLISILDAFAQAHVEEARQGPNNAHSRALYLMGALQIDIGKFPAAEETFRKILSYEDANHVDIAAREGLIEALASQKKYDIAIAEVEQLSSRIRATQGDDSPGLLTCSQMAERIKNDQLIAE
;
A
#
# COMPACT_ATOMS: atom_id res chain seq x y z
N MET A 1 -23.22 -9.49 6.45
CA MET A 1 -22.51 -9.12 5.21
C MET A 1 -22.52 -7.60 5.05
N ALA A 2 -21.35 -6.97 5.09
CA ALA A 2 -21.20 -5.53 4.90
C ALA A 2 -21.91 -5.15 3.60
N SER A 3 -22.84 -4.20 3.70
CA SER A 3 -23.66 -3.80 2.55
C SER A 3 -22.76 -3.41 1.38
N GLU A 4 -23.17 -3.70 0.14
CA GLU A 4 -22.43 -3.31 -1.07
C GLU A 4 -22.09 -1.81 -1.07
N ALA A 5 -22.94 -0.98 -0.46
CA ALA A 5 -22.75 0.45 -0.28
C ALA A 5 -21.50 0.82 0.54
N PHE A 6 -21.05 -0.03 1.48
CA PHE A 6 -19.84 0.20 2.27
C PHE A 6 -18.58 0.12 1.39
N TRP A 7 -18.54 -0.89 0.51
CA TRP A 7 -17.41 -1.13 -0.39
C TRP A 7 -17.36 -0.18 -1.59
N GLN A 8 -18.38 0.65 -1.78
CA GLN A 8 -18.42 1.59 -2.88
C GLN A 8 -17.24 2.57 -2.81
N GLY A 9 -16.46 2.63 -3.89
CA GLY A 9 -15.23 3.44 -3.99
C GLY A 9 -13.95 2.69 -3.62
N ILE A 10 -14.07 1.42 -3.26
CA ILE A 10 -12.93 0.50 -3.08
C ILE A 10 -12.97 -0.48 -4.25
N ASP A 11 -11.84 -0.63 -4.92
CA ASP A 11 -11.73 -1.54 -6.05
C ASP A 11 -11.93 -3.00 -5.61
N SER A 12 -12.36 -3.83 -6.56
CA SER A 12 -12.74 -5.23 -6.30
C SER A 12 -11.55 -6.08 -5.82
N GLU A 13 -10.33 -5.75 -6.25
CA GLU A 13 -9.13 -6.45 -5.84
C GLU A 13 -8.82 -6.20 -4.37
N ARG A 14 -8.75 -4.93 -3.95
CA ARG A 14 -8.53 -4.59 -2.53
C ARG A 14 -9.64 -5.13 -1.64
N ARG A 15 -10.91 -5.04 -2.07
CA ARG A 15 -12.04 -5.66 -1.36
C ARG A 15 -11.85 -7.16 -1.15
N ARG A 16 -11.44 -7.88 -2.21
CA ARG A 16 -11.14 -9.31 -2.12
C ARG A 16 -10.01 -9.57 -1.13
N THR A 17 -8.90 -8.84 -1.23
CA THR A 17 -7.75 -9.03 -0.32
C THR A 17 -8.09 -8.73 1.13
N ILE A 18 -8.87 -7.67 1.40
CA ILE A 18 -9.35 -7.36 2.75
C ILE A 18 -10.23 -8.50 3.27
N SER A 19 -11.13 -9.03 2.44
CA SER A 19 -12.03 -10.11 2.82
C SER A 19 -11.33 -11.46 3.03
N GLU A 20 -10.15 -11.67 2.41
CA GLU A 20 -9.29 -12.82 2.67
C GLU A 20 -8.53 -12.71 4.00
N LEU A 21 -8.19 -11.49 4.43
CA LEU A 21 -7.46 -11.25 5.67
C LEU A 21 -8.38 -11.18 6.88
N ILE A 22 -9.51 -10.48 6.74
CA ILE A 22 -10.44 -10.18 7.82
C ILE A 22 -11.80 -10.70 7.40
N PRO A 23 -12.37 -11.70 8.11
CA PRO A 23 -13.71 -12.18 7.84
C PRO A 23 -14.71 -11.02 7.79
N PRO A 24 -15.63 -10.97 6.81
CA PRO A 24 -16.58 -9.87 6.66
C PRO A 24 -17.37 -9.56 7.93
N GLU A 25 -17.67 -10.57 8.74
CA GLU A 25 -18.38 -10.42 10.01
C GLU A 25 -17.57 -9.59 11.02
N GLN A 26 -16.26 -9.81 11.10
CA GLN A 26 -15.38 -9.04 11.99
C GLN A 26 -15.19 -7.60 11.52
N ILE A 27 -15.29 -7.36 10.21
CA ILE A 27 -15.31 -6.01 9.66
C ILE A 27 -16.60 -5.33 10.12
N GLU A 28 -17.75 -5.97 9.91
CA GLU A 28 -19.07 -5.42 10.28
C GLU A 28 -19.19 -5.08 11.77
N ASP A 29 -18.71 -5.94 12.65
CA ASP A 29 -18.75 -5.73 14.10
C ASP A 29 -17.98 -4.49 14.55
N GLN A 30 -17.00 -4.05 13.75
CA GLN A 30 -16.18 -2.85 14.01
C GLN A 30 -16.70 -1.58 13.33
N LEU A 31 -17.70 -1.70 12.44
CA LEU A 31 -18.23 -0.54 11.73
C LEU A 31 -19.27 0.20 12.58
N PRO A 32 -19.21 1.54 12.63
CA PRO A 32 -20.24 2.32 13.32
C PRO A 32 -21.60 2.19 12.61
N PRO A 33 -22.72 2.38 13.33
CA PRO A 33 -24.03 2.51 12.71
C PRO A 33 -24.01 3.55 11.58
N LEU A 34 -24.70 3.28 10.48
CA LEU A 34 -24.82 4.17 9.31
C LEU A 34 -23.52 4.40 8.51
N VAL A 35 -22.50 3.55 8.65
CA VAL A 35 -21.24 3.67 7.89
C VAL A 35 -21.44 3.80 6.36
N HIS A 36 -22.47 3.17 5.81
CA HIS A 36 -22.81 3.22 4.38
C HIS A 36 -23.22 4.62 3.89
N THR A 37 -23.59 5.53 4.81
CA THR A 37 -23.94 6.92 4.48
C THR A 37 -22.74 7.86 4.49
N GLN A 38 -21.59 7.42 5.02
CA GLN A 38 -20.40 8.25 5.13
C GLN A 38 -19.74 8.45 3.76
N PRO A 39 -19.06 9.59 3.50
CA PRO A 39 -18.26 9.77 2.29
C PRO A 39 -17.18 8.69 2.11
N VAL A 40 -16.79 8.41 0.86
CA VAL A 40 -15.79 7.37 0.51
C VAL A 40 -14.52 7.49 1.36
N GLY A 41 -13.94 8.70 1.47
CA GLY A 41 -12.71 8.91 2.25
C GLY A 41 -12.86 8.61 3.75
N GLN A 42 -14.05 8.79 4.32
CA GLN A 42 -14.31 8.41 5.72
C GLN A 42 -14.46 6.89 5.87
N ARG A 43 -15.07 6.22 4.90
CA ARG A 43 -15.12 4.74 4.88
C ARG A 43 -13.72 4.14 4.73
N GLN A 44 -12.88 4.70 3.87
CA GLN A 44 -11.48 4.30 3.74
C GLN A 44 -10.70 4.55 5.04
N ALA A 45 -10.92 5.67 5.74
CA ALA A 45 -10.31 5.93 7.04
C ALA A 45 -10.72 4.91 8.13
N LEU A 46 -11.97 4.46 8.11
CA LEU A 46 -12.43 3.39 9.01
C LEU A 46 -11.74 2.07 8.69
N LEU A 47 -11.59 1.72 7.40
CA LEU A 47 -10.86 0.52 6.99
C LEU A 47 -9.38 0.57 7.37
N ILE A 48 -8.72 1.73 7.23
CA ILE A 48 -7.36 1.94 7.73
C ILE A 48 -7.26 1.58 9.22
N SER A 49 -8.25 2.00 10.01
CA SER A 49 -8.26 1.73 11.46
C SER A 49 -8.45 0.24 11.76
N ILE A 50 -9.31 -0.45 11.01
CA ILE A 50 -9.52 -1.91 11.14
C ILE A 50 -8.26 -2.68 10.72
N LEU A 51 -7.61 -2.27 9.63
CA LEU A 51 -6.37 -2.87 9.16
C LEU A 51 -5.21 -2.67 10.12
N ASP A 52 -5.10 -1.49 10.76
CA ASP A 52 -4.10 -1.24 11.80
C ASP A 52 -4.32 -2.17 13.00
N ALA A 53 -5.55 -2.24 13.52
CA ALA A 53 -5.88 -3.14 14.63
C ALA A 53 -5.56 -4.61 14.31
N PHE A 54 -5.90 -5.06 13.09
CA PHE A 54 -5.55 -6.40 12.61
C PHE A 54 -4.04 -6.59 12.52
N ALA A 55 -3.30 -5.64 11.95
CA ALA A 55 -1.85 -5.72 11.84
C ALA A 55 -1.19 -5.81 13.22
N GLN A 56 -1.63 -5.01 14.20
CA GLN A 56 -1.12 -5.08 15.57
C GLN A 56 -1.35 -6.46 16.20
N ALA A 57 -2.52 -7.08 15.98
CA ALA A 57 -2.82 -8.41 16.49
C ALA A 57 -1.93 -9.52 15.88
N HIS A 58 -1.38 -9.28 14.69
CA HIS A 58 -0.55 -10.25 13.95
C HIS A 58 0.93 -9.82 13.88
N VAL A 59 1.39 -8.91 14.75
CA VAL A 59 2.78 -8.40 14.71
C VAL A 59 3.83 -9.50 14.90
N GLU A 60 3.52 -10.56 15.66
CA GLU A 60 4.45 -11.68 15.84
C GLU A 60 4.61 -12.49 14.53
N GLU A 61 3.60 -12.50 13.66
CA GLU A 61 3.72 -13.09 12.33
C GLU A 61 4.67 -12.29 11.44
N ALA A 62 4.89 -10.99 11.71
CA ALA A 62 5.85 -10.14 10.99
C ALA A 62 7.24 -10.79 10.89
N ARG A 63 7.62 -11.58 11.90
CA ARG A 63 8.89 -12.33 11.95
C ARG A 63 8.98 -13.50 10.97
N GLN A 64 7.86 -13.91 10.39
CA GLN A 64 7.78 -15.00 9.40
C GLN A 64 8.00 -14.49 7.97
N GLY A 65 8.40 -13.23 7.80
CA GLY A 65 8.73 -12.62 6.52
C GLY A 65 7.56 -11.90 5.86
N PRO A 66 7.81 -10.98 4.91
CA PRO A 66 6.88 -9.94 4.49
C PRO A 66 5.67 -10.41 3.66
N ASN A 67 5.46 -11.71 3.48
CA ASN A 67 4.26 -12.25 2.81
C ASN A 67 3.22 -12.82 3.80
N ASN A 68 3.35 -12.49 5.09
CA ASN A 68 2.38 -12.85 6.13
C ASN A 68 1.15 -11.92 6.13
N ALA A 69 0.17 -12.23 6.98
CA ALA A 69 -1.05 -11.45 7.11
C ALA A 69 -0.77 -10.00 7.59
N HIS A 70 0.24 -9.81 8.45
CA HIS A 70 0.64 -8.50 8.96
C HIS A 70 1.10 -7.55 7.84
N SER A 71 2.06 -7.97 7.02
CA SER A 71 2.58 -7.17 5.91
C SER A 71 1.53 -6.92 4.82
N ARG A 72 0.64 -7.89 4.56
CA ARG A 72 -0.51 -7.68 3.66
C ARG A 72 -1.47 -6.63 4.20
N ALA A 73 -1.76 -6.65 5.50
CA ALA A 73 -2.62 -5.64 6.12
C ALA A 73 -1.98 -4.25 6.08
N LEU A 74 -0.69 -4.13 6.38
CA LEU A 74 0.06 -2.88 6.26
C LEU A 74 0.07 -2.37 4.81
N TYR A 75 0.25 -3.24 3.81
CA TYR A 75 0.24 -2.82 2.41
C TYR A 75 -1.12 -2.19 2.02
N LEU A 76 -2.22 -2.86 2.37
CA LEU A 76 -3.56 -2.34 2.12
C LEU A 76 -3.81 -1.01 2.85
N MET A 77 -3.29 -0.89 4.07
CA MET A 77 -3.36 0.34 4.84
C MET A 77 -2.62 1.49 4.14
N GLY A 78 -1.38 1.25 3.68
CA GLY A 78 -0.58 2.24 2.95
C GLY A 78 -1.24 2.68 1.65
N ALA A 79 -1.81 1.73 0.90
CA ALA A 79 -2.53 2.02 -0.34
C ALA A 79 -3.78 2.89 -0.09
N LEU A 80 -4.58 2.56 0.93
CA LEU A 80 -5.74 3.40 1.30
C LEU A 80 -5.31 4.78 1.80
N GLN A 81 -4.16 4.90 2.47
CA GLN A 81 -3.62 6.19 2.89
C GLN A 81 -3.24 7.07 1.69
N ILE A 82 -2.70 6.49 0.61
CA ILE A 82 -2.47 7.21 -0.66
C ILE A 82 -3.80 7.72 -1.24
N ASP A 83 -4.82 6.86 -1.34
CA ASP A 83 -6.11 7.21 -1.94
C ASP A 83 -6.78 8.43 -1.24
N ILE A 84 -6.59 8.57 0.07
CA ILE A 84 -7.13 9.70 0.86
C ILE A 84 -6.14 10.86 1.04
N GLY A 85 -5.02 10.86 0.32
CA GLY A 85 -4.02 11.94 0.34
C GLY A 85 -3.16 12.02 1.60
N LYS A 86 -3.14 10.99 2.45
CA LYS A 86 -2.30 10.91 3.66
C LYS A 86 -0.90 10.37 3.33
N PHE A 87 -0.19 11.03 2.42
CA PHE A 87 1.10 10.55 1.90
C PHE A 87 2.19 10.34 2.95
N PRO A 88 2.37 11.21 3.98
CA PRO A 88 3.36 10.97 5.02
C PRO A 88 3.08 9.70 5.85
N ALA A 89 1.81 9.39 6.10
CA ALA A 89 1.42 8.16 6.80
C ALA A 89 1.64 6.93 5.91
N ALA A 90 1.36 7.04 4.60
CA ALA A 90 1.64 5.99 3.64
C ALA A 90 3.15 5.66 3.58
N GLU A 91 4.01 6.68 3.53
CA GLU A 91 5.47 6.52 3.57
C GLU A 91 5.91 5.73 4.82
N GLU A 92 5.43 6.10 6.00
CA GLU A 92 5.75 5.39 7.25
C GLU A 92 5.28 3.93 7.21
N THR A 93 4.06 3.70 6.74
CA THR A 93 3.47 2.36 6.62
C THR A 93 4.28 1.47 5.68
N PHE A 94 4.64 1.95 4.49
CA PHE A 94 5.45 1.16 3.55
C PHE A 94 6.86 0.92 4.08
N ARG A 95 7.51 1.91 4.71
CA ARG A 95 8.81 1.70 5.37
C ARG A 95 8.75 0.65 6.47
N LYS A 96 7.67 0.59 7.23
CA LYS A 96 7.46 -0.46 8.24
C LYS A 96 7.47 -1.85 7.59
N ILE A 97 6.78 -2.04 6.46
CA ILE A 97 6.82 -3.30 5.70
C ILE A 97 8.24 -3.66 5.29
N LEU A 98 8.97 -2.68 4.74
CA LEU A 98 10.34 -2.85 4.24
C LEU A 98 11.37 -3.11 5.36
N SER A 99 11.01 -2.82 6.62
CA SER A 99 11.87 -3.10 7.78
C SER A 99 11.87 -4.58 8.20
N TYR A 100 10.92 -5.38 7.71
CA TYR A 100 10.86 -6.81 8.02
C TYR A 100 11.79 -7.59 7.07
N GLU A 101 12.93 -8.04 7.61
CA GLU A 101 14.02 -8.74 6.93
C GLU A 101 13.60 -10.13 6.40
N ASP A 102 12.84 -10.19 5.29
CA ASP A 102 12.85 -11.35 4.36
C ASP A 102 12.18 -11.02 3.02
N ALA A 103 12.52 -9.86 2.46
CA ALA A 103 11.86 -9.28 1.31
C ALA A 103 12.26 -10.03 0.04
N ASN A 104 11.40 -10.90 -0.52
CA ASN A 104 11.59 -11.43 -1.88
C ASN A 104 10.44 -11.10 -2.85
N HIS A 105 9.20 -10.90 -2.36
CA HIS A 105 8.06 -10.56 -3.23
C HIS A 105 7.22 -9.36 -2.76
N VAL A 106 6.89 -9.23 -1.48
CA VAL A 106 6.16 -8.03 -0.97
C VAL A 106 7.03 -6.77 -0.97
N ASP A 107 8.34 -6.91 -1.13
CA ASP A 107 9.28 -5.80 -1.31
C ASP A 107 8.92 -4.92 -2.53
N ILE A 108 8.51 -5.53 -3.65
CA ILE A 108 8.27 -4.79 -4.88
C ILE A 108 7.05 -3.88 -4.72
N ALA A 109 5.90 -4.44 -4.32
CA ALA A 109 4.68 -3.66 -4.17
C ALA A 109 4.79 -2.60 -3.05
N ALA A 110 5.45 -2.93 -1.92
CA ALA A 110 5.68 -1.96 -0.86
C ALA A 110 6.65 -0.84 -1.30
N ARG A 111 7.67 -1.14 -2.10
CA ARG A 111 8.56 -0.12 -2.69
C ARG A 111 7.84 0.76 -3.71
N GLU A 112 7.00 0.19 -4.56
CA GLU A 112 6.17 0.96 -5.50
C GLU A 112 5.27 1.95 -4.74
N GLY A 113 4.59 1.47 -3.69
CA GLY A 113 3.81 2.33 -2.80
C GLY A 113 4.64 3.40 -2.10
N LEU A 114 5.85 3.09 -1.65
CA LEU A 114 6.78 4.07 -1.07
C LEU A 114 7.19 5.14 -2.10
N ILE A 115 7.55 4.73 -3.31
CA ILE A 115 7.92 5.63 -4.41
C ILE A 115 6.75 6.59 -4.72
N GLU A 116 5.53 6.06 -4.80
CA GLU A 116 4.33 6.89 -5.02
C GLU A 116 4.11 7.88 -3.87
N ALA A 117 4.15 7.41 -2.61
CA ALA A 117 4.00 8.27 -1.44
C ALA A 117 5.07 9.38 -1.38
N LEU A 118 6.31 9.09 -1.76
CA LEU A 118 7.40 10.07 -1.82
C LEU A 118 7.18 11.09 -2.96
N ALA A 119 6.80 10.62 -4.14
CA ALA A 119 6.53 11.47 -5.30
C ALA A 119 5.35 12.42 -5.04
N SER A 120 4.26 11.94 -4.42
CA SER A 120 3.11 12.77 -4.02
C SER A 120 3.47 13.83 -2.98
N GLN A 121 4.54 13.62 -2.21
CA GLN A 121 5.10 14.61 -1.28
C GLN A 121 6.12 15.55 -1.94
N LYS A 122 6.31 15.47 -3.27
CA LYS A 122 7.34 16.20 -4.03
C LYS A 122 8.78 15.90 -3.59
N LYS A 123 9.01 14.77 -2.93
CA LYS A 123 10.36 14.30 -2.56
C LYS A 123 10.98 13.57 -3.75
N TYR A 124 11.08 14.24 -4.89
CA TYR A 124 11.39 13.63 -6.19
C TYR A 124 12.75 12.94 -6.23
N ASP A 125 13.80 13.57 -5.67
CA ASP A 125 15.14 12.99 -5.61
C ASP A 125 15.16 11.64 -4.88
N ILE A 126 14.45 11.56 -3.75
CA ILE A 126 14.34 10.33 -2.95
C ILE A 126 13.51 9.29 -3.69
N ALA A 127 12.39 9.69 -4.32
CA ALA A 127 11.55 8.79 -5.10
C ALA A 127 12.31 8.17 -6.28
N ILE A 128 13.12 8.96 -7.00
CA ILE A 128 13.96 8.48 -8.10
C ILE A 128 15.00 7.47 -7.59
N ALA A 129 15.67 7.75 -6.47
CA ALA A 129 16.64 6.83 -5.88
C ALA A 129 15.99 5.48 -5.50
N GLU A 130 14.75 5.48 -5.00
CA GLU A 130 14.01 4.25 -4.72
C GLU A 130 13.63 3.48 -5.99
N VAL A 131 13.29 4.16 -7.09
CA VAL A 131 13.06 3.51 -8.40
C VAL A 131 14.32 2.80 -8.91
N GLU A 132 15.50 3.40 -8.73
CA GLU A 132 16.77 2.81 -9.13
C GLU A 132 17.12 1.56 -8.31
N GLN A 133 16.87 1.59 -7.00
CA GLN A 133 17.02 0.43 -6.13
C GLN A 133 16.06 -0.69 -6.54
N LEU A 134 14.78 -0.35 -6.78
CA LEU A 134 13.76 -1.31 -7.21
C LEU A 134 14.15 -1.95 -8.55
N SER A 135 14.59 -1.15 -9.52
CA SER A 135 15.05 -1.62 -10.83
C SER A 135 16.22 -2.60 -10.69
N SER A 136 17.22 -2.25 -9.88
CA SER A 136 18.39 -3.10 -9.62
C SER A 136 17.99 -4.44 -9.02
N ARG A 137 17.02 -4.42 -8.09
CA ARG A 137 16.48 -5.62 -7.47
C ARG A 137 15.70 -6.49 -8.46
N ILE A 138 14.84 -5.89 -9.28
CA ILE A 138 14.09 -6.61 -10.30
C ILE A 138 15.05 -7.30 -11.28
N ARG A 139 16.11 -6.60 -11.75
CA ARG A 139 17.16 -7.24 -12.57
C ARG A 139 17.79 -8.44 -11.87
N ALA A 140 18.18 -8.28 -10.61
CA ALA A 140 18.84 -9.34 -9.85
C ALA A 140 17.96 -10.57 -9.61
N THR A 141 16.64 -10.40 -9.49
CA THR A 141 15.70 -11.48 -9.12
C THR A 141 14.91 -12.04 -10.29
N GLN A 142 14.66 -11.25 -11.33
CA GLN A 142 13.79 -11.58 -12.46
C GLN A 142 14.48 -11.43 -13.82
N GLY A 143 15.70 -10.89 -13.88
CA GLY A 143 16.46 -10.67 -15.11
C GLY A 143 16.16 -9.34 -15.82
N ASP A 144 16.97 -9.04 -16.84
CA ASP A 144 16.91 -7.77 -17.59
C ASP A 144 15.70 -7.65 -18.53
N ASP A 145 15.03 -8.77 -18.83
CA ASP A 145 13.83 -8.81 -19.67
C ASP A 145 12.53 -8.74 -18.86
N SER A 146 12.61 -8.52 -17.54
CA SER A 146 11.42 -8.47 -16.69
C SER A 146 10.51 -7.28 -17.06
N PRO A 147 9.18 -7.49 -17.19
CA PRO A 147 8.24 -6.40 -17.41
C PRO A 147 8.24 -5.37 -16.28
N GLY A 148 8.69 -5.74 -15.06
CA GLY A 148 8.80 -4.80 -13.94
C GLY A 148 9.79 -3.66 -14.18
N LEU A 149 10.78 -3.85 -15.07
CA LEU A 149 11.73 -2.80 -15.44
C LEU A 149 11.09 -1.72 -16.32
N LEU A 150 10.08 -2.09 -17.11
CA LEU A 150 9.27 -1.13 -17.86
C LEU A 150 8.46 -0.25 -16.89
N THR A 151 7.83 -0.85 -15.88
CA THR A 151 7.13 -0.11 -14.82
C THR A 151 8.07 0.88 -14.13
N CYS A 152 9.28 0.45 -13.74
CA CYS A 152 10.26 1.34 -13.12
C CYS A 152 10.64 2.52 -14.03
N SER A 153 10.85 2.26 -15.31
CA SER A 153 11.18 3.30 -16.29
C SER A 153 10.06 4.33 -16.41
N GLN A 154 8.80 3.87 -16.51
CA GLN A 154 7.62 4.73 -16.56
C GLN A 154 7.44 5.55 -15.28
N MET A 155 7.68 4.94 -14.11
CA MET A 155 7.64 5.67 -12.83
C MET A 155 8.69 6.78 -12.78
N ALA A 156 9.94 6.49 -13.16
CA ALA A 156 11.01 7.48 -13.19
C ALA A 156 10.69 8.64 -14.14
N GLU A 157 10.18 8.34 -15.33
CA GLU A 157 9.77 9.37 -16.30
C GLU A 157 8.63 10.24 -15.76
N ARG A 158 7.59 9.63 -15.18
CA ARG A 158 6.49 10.36 -14.54
C ARG A 158 7.01 11.30 -13.46
N ILE A 159 7.83 10.80 -12.55
CA ILE A 159 8.39 11.57 -11.43
C ILE A 159 9.21 12.76 -11.93
N LYS A 160 10.05 12.56 -12.94
CA LYS A 160 10.84 13.64 -13.55
C LYS A 160 9.98 14.71 -14.20
N ASN A 161 8.91 14.30 -14.90
CA ASN A 161 7.97 15.25 -15.49
C ASN A 161 7.22 16.06 -14.42
N ASP A 162 6.79 15.41 -13.34
CA ASP A 162 6.14 16.09 -12.21
C ASP A 162 7.08 17.09 -11.54
N GLN A 163 8.37 16.74 -11.40
CA GLN A 163 9.41 17.64 -10.91
C GLN A 163 9.58 18.88 -11.81
N LEU A 164 9.70 18.69 -13.13
CA LEU A 164 9.84 19.79 -14.09
C LEU A 164 8.63 20.74 -14.10
N ILE A 165 7.42 20.24 -13.84
CA ILE A 165 6.20 21.07 -13.75
C ILE A 165 6.16 21.85 -12.44
N ALA A 166 6.82 21.37 -11.39
CA ALA A 166 6.82 22.01 -10.07
C ALA A 166 7.85 23.15 -9.93
N GLU A 167 8.83 23.23 -10.85
CA GLU A 167 9.89 24.25 -10.93
C GLU A 167 9.45 25.47 -11.78
#